data_AF-A0A6I2WXZ2-F1
#
_entry.id   AF-A0A6I2WXZ2-F1
#
_cell.length_a   1.000
_cell.length_b   1.000
_cell.length_c   1.000
_cell.angle_alpha   90.00
_cell.angle_beta   90.00
_cell.angle_gamma   90.00
#
_symmetry.space_group_name_H-M   'P 1'
#
loop_
_entity.id
_entity.type
_entity.pdbx_description
1 polymer ?
#
loop_
_entity_poly.entity_id
_entity_poly.type
_entity_poly.pdbx_seq_one_letter_code
_entity_poly.pdbx_strand_id
1 'polypeptide(L)'
;MAGNSKRQGAIRKSGKGALVGSGGRGKQRLEGKGPTPKAENRPYHSAAKRKKAAEKGATRTSSKVSRPRDREGIEWVAGRNSVLEALRADIPANAVYIQQYITPDDRLKEILDIASERNIALLESPRGELDRMTDGAVHQGVAARIPPYAYADPQDLVDDARLDHDDTFIVALDGVTDPRNLGAVIRSSAAFGVDGVLVPERRAAGMTASAWKTSAGAAARVPVARATNLTRTLTSYRKQGFAIIGLDADGDTDLNNLDVEQVAGPLVLVVGGEATGMS
;
A
#
# COMPACT_ATOMS: atom_id res chain seq x y z
N MET A 1 67.64 30.50 -62.36
CA MET A 1 68.47 29.32 -62.66
C MET A 1 67.70 28.38 -63.57
N ALA A 2 68.44 27.75 -64.47
CA ALA A 2 68.00 26.92 -65.58
C ALA A 2 67.55 25.50 -65.16
N GLY A 3 66.87 24.81 -66.09
CA GLY A 3 66.80 23.35 -66.19
C GLY A 3 65.55 22.74 -65.53
N ASN A 4 64.86 21.76 -66.09
CA ASN A 4 65.18 20.91 -67.23
C ASN A 4 63.89 20.24 -67.73
N SER A 5 63.67 20.31 -69.03
CA SER A 5 62.59 19.62 -69.74
C SER A 5 62.76 18.10 -69.69
N LYS A 6 61.68 17.35 -69.44
CA LYS A 6 61.49 16.04 -70.10
C LYS A 6 60.05 15.90 -70.56
N ARG A 7 59.85 15.91 -71.89
CA ARG A 7 58.63 15.43 -72.54
C ARG A 7 58.44 13.95 -72.16
N GLN A 8 57.36 13.61 -71.46
CA GLN A 8 56.92 12.22 -71.37
C GLN A 8 55.97 11.95 -72.54
N GLY A 9 56.33 10.95 -73.34
CA GLY A 9 55.65 10.54 -74.55
C GLY A 9 54.23 10.00 -74.32
N ALA A 10 53.50 9.89 -75.42
CA ALA A 10 52.09 9.50 -75.47
C ALA A 10 51.82 8.15 -74.77
N ILE A 11 50.96 8.17 -73.74
CA ILE A 11 50.40 6.98 -73.12
C ILE A 11 49.26 6.48 -74.02
N ARG A 12 49.48 5.35 -74.72
CA ARG A 12 48.43 4.67 -75.49
C ARG A 12 47.38 4.11 -74.52
N LYS A 13 46.13 4.57 -74.66
CA LYS A 13 44.96 4.04 -73.93
C LYS A 13 44.70 2.59 -74.35
N SER A 14 44.76 1.64 -73.43
CA SER A 14 44.17 0.33 -73.63
C SER A 14 42.64 0.45 -73.55
N GLY A 15 41.94 -0.09 -74.55
CA GLY A 15 40.48 -0.06 -74.61
C GLY A 15 39.87 -0.81 -73.42
N LYS A 16 38.85 -0.22 -72.80
CA LYS A 16 38.00 -0.92 -71.81
C LYS A 16 37.34 -2.10 -72.51
N GLY A 17 37.73 -3.31 -72.14
CA GLY A 17 37.01 -4.54 -72.52
C GLY A 17 35.57 -4.52 -72.02
N ALA A 18 34.74 -5.38 -72.62
CA ALA A 18 33.30 -5.43 -72.38
C ALA A 18 32.96 -5.52 -70.88
N LEU A 19 32.03 -4.67 -70.43
CA LEU A 19 31.55 -4.62 -69.07
C LEU A 19 30.73 -5.90 -68.79
N VAL A 20 31.29 -6.85 -68.04
CA VAL A 20 30.56 -8.05 -67.61
C VAL A 20 29.43 -7.58 -66.68
N GLY A 21 28.18 -7.79 -67.10
CA GLY A 21 26.97 -7.43 -66.35
C GLY A 21 26.96 -8.02 -64.94
N SER A 22 26.23 -7.39 -64.02
CA SER A 22 26.31 -7.61 -62.57
C SER A 22 25.89 -9.00 -62.06
N GLY A 23 25.70 -10.00 -62.93
CA GLY A 23 25.73 -11.44 -62.64
C GLY A 23 25.22 -11.89 -61.27
N GLY A 24 24.04 -11.40 -60.85
CA GLY A 24 23.41 -11.81 -59.59
C GLY A 24 23.80 -11.02 -58.32
N ARG A 25 24.53 -9.92 -58.42
CA ARG A 25 24.73 -9.00 -57.28
C ARG A 25 23.42 -8.28 -56.95
N GLY A 26 22.77 -8.68 -55.85
CA GLY A 26 21.54 -8.06 -55.34
C GLY A 26 20.29 -8.94 -55.31
N LYS A 27 20.41 -10.28 -55.49
CA LYS A 27 19.25 -11.20 -55.40
C LYS A 27 18.40 -11.02 -54.13
N GLN A 28 19.03 -10.70 -52.99
CA GLN A 28 18.36 -10.41 -51.71
C GLN A 28 17.44 -9.17 -51.75
N ARG A 29 17.62 -8.25 -52.69
CA ARG A 29 16.72 -7.09 -52.87
C ARG A 29 15.49 -7.42 -53.72
N LEU A 30 15.51 -8.54 -54.44
CA LEU A 30 14.41 -9.06 -55.26
C LEU A 30 13.52 -10.03 -54.48
N GLU A 31 13.95 -10.49 -53.30
CA GLU A 31 13.10 -11.26 -52.39
C GLU A 31 12.02 -10.34 -51.80
N GLY A 32 10.75 -10.68 -52.04
CA GLY A 32 9.61 -9.96 -51.50
C GLY A 32 9.66 -9.96 -49.97
N LYS A 33 9.52 -8.79 -49.35
CA LYS A 33 9.41 -8.71 -47.89
C LYS A 33 8.17 -9.48 -47.47
N GLY A 34 8.35 -10.50 -46.62
CA GLY A 34 7.30 -11.40 -46.19
C GLY A 34 6.10 -10.71 -45.52
N PRO A 35 5.05 -11.48 -45.16
CA PRO A 35 3.81 -10.94 -44.64
C PRO A 35 4.04 -9.99 -43.48
N THR A 36 3.41 -8.81 -43.51
CA THR A 36 3.58 -7.83 -42.43
C THR A 36 3.08 -8.45 -41.11
N PRO A 37 3.86 -8.40 -40.01
CA PRO A 37 3.49 -9.01 -38.74
C PRO A 37 2.11 -8.53 -38.24
N LYS A 38 1.42 -9.34 -37.43
CA LYS A 38 0.17 -8.91 -36.76
C LYS A 38 0.41 -7.63 -35.94
N ALA A 39 -0.61 -6.77 -35.83
CA ALA A 39 -0.51 -5.44 -35.22
C ALA A 39 0.04 -5.43 -33.78
N GLU A 40 -0.17 -6.50 -33.02
CA GLU A 40 0.35 -6.71 -31.67
C GLU A 40 1.87 -6.95 -31.61
N ASN A 41 2.45 -7.48 -32.69
CA ASN A 41 3.86 -7.87 -32.76
C ASN A 41 4.72 -6.79 -33.45
N ARG A 42 4.14 -5.62 -33.74
CA ARG A 42 4.83 -4.49 -34.37
C ARG A 42 5.32 -3.52 -33.29
N PRO A 43 6.64 -3.35 -33.09
CA PRO A 43 7.20 -2.59 -31.96
C PRO A 43 6.70 -1.14 -31.83
N TYR A 44 6.34 -0.51 -32.96
CA TYR A 44 5.89 0.88 -33.01
C TYR A 44 4.37 1.04 -33.14
N HIS A 45 3.60 -0.05 -33.15
CA HIS A 45 2.15 -0.02 -33.31
C HIS A 45 1.44 0.12 -31.95
N SER A 46 0.32 0.84 -31.92
CA SER A 46 -0.44 1.13 -30.69
C SER A 46 -0.92 -0.15 -29.98
N ALA A 47 -1.31 -1.17 -30.74
CA ALA A 47 -1.72 -2.47 -30.20
C ALA A 47 -0.59 -3.19 -29.45
N ALA A 48 0.65 -3.11 -29.95
CA ALA A 48 1.82 -3.67 -29.25
C ALA A 48 2.11 -2.90 -27.94
N LYS A 49 1.92 -1.58 -27.93
CA LYS A 49 2.03 -0.76 -26.71
C LYS A 49 0.95 -1.13 -25.68
N ARG A 50 -0.30 -1.37 -26.11
CA ARG A 50 -1.39 -1.81 -25.22
C ARG A 50 -1.14 -3.20 -24.64
N LYS A 51 -0.70 -4.17 -25.46
CA LYS A 51 -0.37 -5.52 -25.01
C LYS A 51 0.77 -5.52 -23.99
N LYS A 52 1.83 -4.77 -24.24
CA LYS A 52 2.97 -4.62 -23.32
C LYS A 52 2.58 -3.90 -22.02
N ALA A 53 1.56 -3.02 -22.05
CA ALA A 53 1.00 -2.39 -20.86
C ALA A 53 0.12 -3.37 -20.05
N ALA A 54 -0.70 -4.18 -20.72
CA ALA A 54 -1.52 -5.22 -20.08
C ALA A 54 -0.67 -6.33 -19.46
N GLU A 55 0.40 -6.77 -20.13
CA GLU A 55 1.37 -7.74 -19.59
C GLU A 55 2.12 -7.18 -18.37
N LYS A 56 2.47 -5.88 -18.38
CA LYS A 56 3.04 -5.17 -17.21
C LYS A 56 2.04 -4.98 -16.06
N GLY A 57 0.74 -4.89 -16.37
CA GLY A 57 -0.34 -4.86 -15.37
C GLY A 57 -0.51 -6.22 -14.70
N ALA A 58 -0.52 -7.30 -15.48
CA ALA A 58 -0.67 -8.66 -14.99
C ALA A 58 0.54 -9.16 -14.16
N THR A 59 1.77 -8.69 -14.47
CA THR A 59 2.96 -9.01 -13.65
C THR A 59 3.04 -8.23 -12.33
N ARG A 60 2.23 -7.19 -12.13
CA ARG A 60 2.19 -6.42 -10.87
C ARG A 60 1.34 -7.07 -9.78
N THR A 61 0.48 -8.02 -10.13
CA THR A 61 -0.44 -8.68 -9.18
C THR A 61 0.23 -9.78 -8.35
N SER A 62 1.41 -10.29 -8.73
CA SER A 62 2.01 -11.47 -8.07
C SER A 62 3.39 -11.25 -7.44
N SER A 63 3.85 -9.99 -7.25
CA SER A 63 5.12 -9.74 -6.57
C SER A 63 5.16 -8.39 -5.84
N LYS A 64 4.26 -8.16 -4.88
CA LYS A 64 4.52 -7.25 -3.77
C LYS A 64 5.38 -8.01 -2.75
N VAL A 65 6.64 -8.26 -3.12
CA VAL A 65 7.68 -8.54 -2.12
C VAL A 65 7.83 -7.25 -1.32
N SER A 66 7.49 -7.34 -0.03
CA SER A 66 7.61 -6.27 0.95
C SER A 66 9.01 -5.65 0.85
N ARG A 67 9.05 -4.33 0.65
CA ARG A 67 10.29 -3.58 0.73
C ARG A 67 10.79 -3.62 2.18
N PRO A 68 12.12 -3.71 2.41
CA PRO A 68 12.66 -3.77 3.75
C PRO A 68 12.60 -2.38 4.41
N ARG A 69 11.48 -2.08 5.08
CA ARG A 69 11.36 -1.05 6.14
C ARG A 69 10.58 -1.54 7.38
N ASP A 70 10.23 -2.82 7.46
CA ASP A 70 9.38 -3.38 8.54
C ASP A 70 10.17 -3.78 9.80
N ARG A 71 11.10 -2.93 10.26
CA ARG A 71 11.56 -3.01 11.67
C ARG A 71 10.66 -2.21 12.62
N GLU A 72 9.75 -1.39 12.11
CA GLU A 72 8.84 -0.52 12.88
C GLU A 72 7.42 -1.12 13.11
N GLY A 73 7.22 -2.42 12.87
CA GLY A 73 5.87 -3.00 12.82
C GLY A 73 5.50 -4.00 13.91
N ILE A 74 6.45 -4.46 14.73
CA ILE A 74 6.19 -5.48 15.73
C ILE A 74 5.92 -4.80 17.06
N GLU A 75 4.69 -4.90 17.52
CA GLU A 75 4.28 -4.39 18.83
C GLU A 75 4.22 -5.54 19.84
N TRP A 76 4.67 -5.26 21.06
CA TRP A 76 4.64 -6.20 22.17
C TRP A 76 3.65 -5.74 23.23
N VAL A 77 2.77 -6.65 23.64
CA VAL A 77 1.92 -6.47 24.81
C VAL A 77 2.51 -7.31 25.93
N ALA A 78 2.95 -6.65 27.01
CA ALA A 78 3.64 -7.29 28.13
C ALA A 78 2.76 -7.28 29.40
N GLY A 79 2.81 -8.38 30.17
CA GLY A 79 2.07 -8.51 31.43
C GLY A 79 0.89 -9.46 31.31
N ARG A 80 0.64 -10.25 32.36
CA ARG A 80 -0.46 -11.23 32.37
C ARG A 80 -1.82 -10.60 32.08
N ASN A 81 -2.15 -9.51 32.78
CA ASN A 81 -3.42 -8.81 32.56
C ASN A 81 -3.50 -8.19 31.16
N SER A 82 -2.45 -7.49 30.73
CA SER A 82 -2.43 -6.81 29.43
C SER A 82 -2.62 -7.80 28.28
N VAL A 83 -1.93 -8.94 28.35
CA VAL A 83 -2.04 -10.02 27.36
C VAL A 83 -3.42 -10.65 27.39
N LEU A 84 -3.93 -11.00 28.57
CA LEU A 84 -5.27 -11.57 28.70
C LEU A 84 -6.35 -10.65 28.12
N GLU A 85 -6.30 -9.36 28.45
CA GLU A 85 -7.23 -8.36 27.95
C GLU A 85 -7.12 -8.16 26.42
N ALA A 86 -5.90 -8.21 25.88
CA ALA A 86 -5.69 -8.15 24.43
C ALA A 86 -6.28 -9.38 23.72
N LEU A 87 -6.10 -10.57 24.30
CA LEU A 87 -6.64 -11.81 23.76
C LEU A 87 -8.17 -11.84 23.80
N ARG A 88 -8.79 -11.37 24.90
CA ARG A 88 -10.24 -11.22 25.06
C ARG A 88 -10.85 -10.19 24.12
N ALA A 89 -10.09 -9.15 23.77
CA ALA A 89 -10.53 -8.11 22.83
C ALA A 89 -10.29 -8.48 21.35
N ASP A 90 -10.02 -9.75 21.07
CA ASP A 90 -9.74 -10.28 19.73
C ASP A 90 -8.62 -9.57 18.97
N ILE A 91 -7.69 -8.96 19.71
CA ILE A 91 -6.51 -8.34 19.09
C ILE A 91 -5.69 -9.46 18.42
N PRO A 92 -5.22 -9.28 17.17
CA PRO A 92 -4.42 -10.29 16.49
C PRO A 92 -3.10 -10.50 17.22
N ALA A 93 -2.69 -11.75 17.39
CA ALA A 93 -1.40 -12.10 17.99
C ALA A 93 -0.78 -13.25 17.20
N ASN A 94 0.50 -13.11 16.86
CA ASN A 94 1.24 -14.17 16.14
C ASN A 94 1.69 -15.27 17.11
N ALA A 95 2.12 -14.88 18.29
CA ALA A 95 2.61 -15.78 19.32
C ALA A 95 2.46 -15.16 20.71
N VAL A 96 2.27 -16.01 21.71
CA VAL A 96 2.37 -15.67 23.13
C VAL A 96 3.60 -16.37 23.69
N TYR A 97 4.48 -15.58 24.29
CA TYR A 97 5.71 -16.03 24.93
C TYR A 97 5.49 -16.13 26.44
N ILE A 98 5.90 -17.25 27.01
CA ILE A 98 5.73 -17.59 28.42
C ILE A 98 7.10 -17.85 29.03
N GLN A 99 7.34 -17.27 30.20
CA GLN A 99 8.60 -17.45 30.91
C GLN A 99 8.75 -18.91 31.35
N GLN A 100 9.93 -19.47 31.14
CA GLN A 100 10.28 -20.78 31.71
C GLN A 100 10.11 -20.79 33.23
N TYR A 101 9.60 -21.91 33.76
CA TYR A 101 9.35 -22.14 35.19
C TYR A 101 8.42 -21.10 35.85
N ILE A 102 7.51 -20.50 35.08
CA ILE A 102 6.53 -19.55 35.60
C ILE A 102 5.53 -20.21 36.55
N THR A 103 5.21 -19.54 37.66
CA THR A 103 4.15 -20.02 38.56
C THR A 103 2.78 -19.88 37.89
N PRO A 104 2.00 -20.97 37.78
CA PRO A 104 0.66 -20.93 37.22
C PRO A 104 -0.29 -20.13 38.10
N ASP A 105 -1.10 -19.28 37.48
CA ASP A 105 -2.29 -18.65 38.06
C ASP A 105 -3.45 -18.77 37.08
N ASP A 106 -4.66 -18.38 37.52
CA ASP A 106 -5.87 -18.55 36.71
C ASP A 106 -5.83 -17.70 35.43
N ARG A 107 -5.18 -16.54 35.48
CA ARG A 107 -4.96 -15.70 34.29
C ARG A 107 -4.07 -16.37 33.26
N LEU A 108 -2.98 -17.01 33.69
CA LEU A 108 -2.11 -17.75 32.78
C LEU A 108 -2.84 -18.94 32.15
N LYS A 109 -3.66 -19.67 32.91
CA LYS A 109 -4.49 -20.76 32.36
C LYS A 109 -5.42 -20.22 31.27
N GLU A 110 -6.14 -19.14 31.55
CA GLU A 110 -7.06 -18.54 30.57
C GLU A 110 -6.33 -18.03 29.32
N ILE A 111 -5.13 -17.45 29.46
CA ILE A 111 -4.29 -17.08 28.31
C ILE A 111 -3.94 -18.30 27.46
N LEU A 112 -3.57 -19.42 28.10
CA LEU A 112 -3.24 -20.67 27.41
C LEU A 112 -4.46 -21.23 26.67
N ASP A 113 -5.62 -21.20 27.30
CA ASP A 113 -6.88 -21.69 26.73
C ASP A 113 -7.25 -20.86 25.49
N ILE A 114 -7.30 -19.53 25.60
CA ILE A 114 -7.61 -18.64 24.47
C ILE A 114 -6.58 -18.78 23.34
N ALA A 115 -5.29 -18.90 23.67
CA ALA A 115 -4.24 -19.08 22.67
C ALA A 115 -4.41 -20.41 21.92
N SER A 116 -4.78 -21.49 22.62
CA SER A 116 -5.05 -22.79 22.02
C SER A 116 -6.30 -22.75 21.13
N GLU A 117 -7.40 -22.15 21.61
CA GLU A 117 -8.65 -22.01 20.83
C GLU A 117 -8.45 -21.22 19.54
N ARG A 118 -7.65 -20.15 19.60
CA ARG A 118 -7.37 -19.25 18.47
C ARG A 118 -6.19 -19.71 17.59
N ASN A 119 -5.59 -20.87 17.89
CA ASN A 119 -4.39 -21.40 17.20
C ASN A 119 -3.21 -20.40 17.19
N ILE A 120 -3.02 -19.66 18.29
CA ILE A 120 -1.89 -18.74 18.48
C ILE A 120 -0.70 -19.55 19.00
N ALA A 121 0.49 -19.34 18.42
CA ALA A 121 1.68 -20.08 18.83
C ALA A 121 2.06 -19.78 20.29
N LEU A 122 2.22 -20.83 21.10
CA LEU A 122 2.71 -20.75 22.47
C LEU A 122 4.20 -21.09 22.49
N LEU A 123 5.03 -20.15 22.97
CA LEU A 123 6.49 -20.29 22.99
C LEU A 123 7.03 -20.09 24.40
N GLU A 124 7.95 -20.94 24.83
CA GLU A 124 8.68 -20.74 26.09
C GLU A 124 9.95 -19.92 25.85
N SER A 125 10.19 -18.92 26.71
CA SER A 125 11.40 -18.09 26.65
C SER A 125 12.02 -17.86 28.04
N PRO A 126 13.35 -17.73 28.13
CA PRO A 126 14.01 -17.26 29.35
C PRO A 126 13.61 -15.83 29.70
N ARG A 127 13.68 -15.47 30.98
CA ARG A 127 13.34 -14.11 31.45
C ARG A 127 14.10 -13.01 30.71
N GLY A 128 15.42 -13.14 30.58
CA GLY A 128 16.24 -12.13 29.91
C GLY A 128 15.91 -11.95 28.42
N GLU A 129 15.33 -12.97 27.78
CA GLU A 129 14.82 -12.83 26.42
C GLU A 129 13.51 -12.04 26.37
N LEU A 130 12.60 -12.28 27.32
CA LEU A 130 11.37 -11.50 27.46
C LEU A 130 11.69 -10.02 27.73
N ASP A 131 12.59 -9.74 28.67
CA ASP A 131 13.05 -8.38 28.98
C ASP A 131 13.55 -7.66 27.71
N ARG A 132 14.33 -8.36 26.87
CA ARG A 132 14.83 -7.83 25.60
C ARG A 132 13.74 -7.66 24.55
N MET A 133 12.80 -8.60 24.44
CA MET A 133 11.71 -8.53 23.46
C MET A 133 10.73 -7.39 23.77
N THR A 134 10.48 -7.12 25.05
CA THR A 134 9.52 -6.12 25.49
C THR A 134 10.17 -4.77 25.84
N ASP A 135 11.41 -4.53 25.42
CA ASP A 135 12.20 -3.33 25.73
C ASP A 135 12.16 -2.94 27.24
N GLY A 136 12.25 -3.94 28.12
CA GLY A 136 12.24 -3.76 29.57
C GLY A 136 10.86 -3.50 30.21
N ALA A 137 9.76 -3.65 29.46
CA ALA A 137 8.41 -3.55 30.02
C ALA A 137 8.13 -4.61 31.11
N VAL A 138 7.21 -4.30 32.02
CA VAL A 138 6.84 -5.19 33.14
C VAL A 138 6.00 -6.38 32.63
N HIS A 139 6.67 -7.42 32.16
CA HIS A 139 6.01 -8.56 31.50
C HIS A 139 5.38 -9.59 32.44
N GLN A 140 5.77 -9.67 33.71
CA GLN A 140 5.25 -10.66 34.68
C GLN A 140 5.29 -12.14 34.21
N GLY A 141 6.18 -12.41 33.24
CA GLY A 141 6.46 -13.72 32.67
C GLY A 141 5.62 -14.06 31.44
N VAL A 142 4.85 -13.11 30.89
CA VAL A 142 4.04 -13.31 29.68
C VAL A 142 4.14 -12.09 28.77
N ALA A 143 4.33 -12.32 27.47
CA ALA A 143 4.26 -11.29 26.44
C ALA A 143 3.59 -11.82 25.17
N ALA A 144 2.77 -11.01 24.52
CA ALA A 144 2.17 -11.32 23.23
C ALA A 144 2.81 -10.47 22.13
N ARG A 145 3.14 -11.11 21.02
CA ARG A 145 3.65 -10.47 19.82
C ARG A 145 2.50 -10.15 18.86
N ILE A 146 2.22 -8.88 18.70
CA ILE A 146 1.17 -8.39 17.80
C ILE A 146 1.77 -8.21 16.40
N PRO A 147 1.15 -8.75 15.34
CA PRO A 147 1.59 -8.49 13.97
C PRO A 147 1.40 -7.00 13.62
N PRO A 148 2.21 -6.48 12.70
CA PRO A 148 1.93 -5.18 12.10
C PRO A 148 0.53 -5.18 11.47
N TYR A 149 -0.20 -4.09 11.65
CA TYR A 149 -1.45 -3.90 10.93
C TYR A 149 -1.21 -3.77 9.43
N ALA A 150 -1.93 -4.56 8.64
CA ALA A 150 -1.90 -4.50 7.18
C ALA A 150 -2.87 -3.41 6.70
N TYR A 151 -2.34 -2.20 6.49
CA TYR A 151 -3.12 -1.10 5.94
C TYR A 151 -3.53 -1.37 4.48
N ALA A 152 -4.77 -1.03 4.16
CA ALA A 152 -5.25 -1.01 2.78
C ALA A 152 -4.58 0.11 1.97
N ASP A 153 -4.50 -0.05 0.64
CA ASP A 153 -4.19 1.07 -0.24
C ASP A 153 -5.39 2.02 -0.24
N PRO A 154 -5.22 3.35 -0.26
CA PRO A 154 -6.34 4.26 -0.38
C PRO A 154 -7.21 3.97 -1.61
N GLN A 155 -6.62 3.54 -2.73
CA GLN A 155 -7.43 3.15 -3.89
C GLN A 155 -8.32 1.94 -3.62
N ASP A 156 -7.93 1.03 -2.74
CA ASP A 156 -8.77 -0.09 -2.37
C ASP A 156 -10.05 0.39 -1.66
N LEU A 157 -10.05 1.52 -0.93
CA LEU A 157 -11.28 2.02 -0.30
C LEU A 157 -12.34 2.51 -1.30
N VAL A 158 -11.91 2.92 -2.49
CA VAL A 158 -12.81 3.41 -3.54
C VAL A 158 -13.08 2.36 -4.60
N ASP A 159 -12.13 1.46 -4.85
CA ASP A 159 -12.27 0.35 -5.80
C ASP A 159 -13.02 -0.85 -5.18
N ASP A 160 -12.85 -1.10 -3.88
CA ASP A 160 -13.47 -2.20 -3.12
C ASP A 160 -14.83 -1.80 -2.52
N ALA A 161 -15.31 -0.58 -2.82
CA ALA A 161 -16.71 -0.15 -2.67
C ALA A 161 -17.62 -1.05 -3.53
N ARG A 162 -17.76 -2.29 -3.08
CA ARG A 162 -18.51 -3.37 -3.72
C ARG A 162 -19.99 -3.09 -3.53
N LEU A 163 -20.55 -2.29 -4.45
CA LEU A 163 -21.78 -2.56 -5.24
C LEU A 163 -22.54 -1.28 -5.61
N ASP A 164 -22.37 -0.19 -4.85
CA ASP A 164 -22.95 1.13 -5.16
C ASP A 164 -21.94 2.24 -4.85
N HIS A 165 -21.16 2.62 -5.86
CA HIS A 165 -20.22 3.75 -5.77
C HIS A 165 -20.93 5.07 -5.38
N ASP A 166 -22.26 5.11 -5.54
CA ASP A 166 -23.09 6.26 -5.19
C ASP A 166 -23.30 6.43 -3.67
N ASP A 167 -23.06 5.40 -2.83
CA ASP A 167 -23.29 5.48 -1.37
C ASP A 167 -22.00 5.32 -0.54
N THR A 168 -20.82 5.37 -1.16
CA THR A 168 -19.55 5.11 -0.44
C THR A 168 -19.25 6.21 0.57
N PHE A 169 -19.07 5.85 1.84
CA PHE A 169 -18.75 6.79 2.92
C PHE A 169 -17.40 6.49 3.57
N ILE A 170 -16.44 7.42 3.42
CA ILE A 170 -15.09 7.33 3.98
C ILE A 170 -14.88 8.41 5.04
N VAL A 171 -14.20 8.05 6.13
CA VAL A 171 -13.73 9.02 7.13
C VAL A 171 -12.22 9.19 7.00
N ALA A 172 -11.76 10.40 6.69
CA ALA A 172 -10.35 10.75 6.64
C ALA A 172 -9.93 11.48 7.91
N LEU A 173 -8.81 11.08 8.51
CA LEU A 173 -8.27 11.70 9.71
C LEU A 173 -7.02 12.49 9.37
N ASP A 174 -7.02 13.79 9.65
CA ASP A 174 -5.84 14.64 9.52
C ASP A 174 -5.33 15.07 10.90
N GLY A 175 -4.09 14.75 11.24
CA GLY A 175 -3.49 15.17 12.52
C GLY A 175 -3.96 14.43 13.78
N VAL A 176 -4.74 13.34 13.66
CA VAL A 176 -5.10 12.49 14.81
C VAL A 176 -3.92 11.60 15.20
N THR A 177 -3.27 11.88 16.34
CA THR A 177 -2.03 11.22 16.77
C THR A 177 -2.19 10.22 17.92
N ASP A 178 -3.25 10.30 18.74
CA ASP A 178 -3.53 9.30 19.79
C ASP A 178 -4.19 8.04 19.19
N PRO A 179 -3.59 6.84 19.36
CA PRO A 179 -4.19 5.57 18.94
C PRO A 179 -5.58 5.29 19.54
N ARG A 180 -5.90 5.83 20.71
CA ARG A 180 -7.23 5.68 21.33
C ARG A 180 -8.27 6.48 20.55
N ASN A 181 -7.93 7.68 20.08
CA ASN A 181 -8.82 8.48 19.24
C ASN A 181 -9.05 7.80 17.89
N LEU A 182 -7.99 7.24 17.28
CA LEU A 182 -8.13 6.42 16.08
C LEU A 182 -9.08 5.23 16.32
N GLY A 183 -8.88 4.48 17.41
CA GLY A 183 -9.75 3.36 17.76
C GLY A 183 -11.21 3.78 18.00
N ALA A 184 -11.44 4.92 18.65
CA ALA A 184 -12.78 5.47 18.87
C ALA A 184 -13.45 5.86 17.55
N VAL A 185 -12.71 6.51 16.62
CA VAL A 185 -13.22 6.81 15.28
C VAL A 185 -13.61 5.51 14.57
N ILE A 186 -12.74 4.50 14.53
CA ILE A 186 -13.04 3.22 13.86
C ILE A 186 -14.28 2.56 14.45
N ARG A 187 -14.44 2.61 15.79
CA ARG A 187 -15.64 2.10 16.46
C ARG A 187 -16.91 2.82 16.00
N SER A 188 -16.87 4.15 15.96
CA SER A 188 -17.98 4.97 15.47
C SER A 188 -18.25 4.70 13.99
N SER A 189 -17.21 4.64 13.16
CA SER A 189 -17.28 4.29 11.74
C SER A 189 -18.03 2.98 11.51
N ALA A 190 -17.72 1.93 12.28
CA ALA A 190 -18.46 0.67 12.18
C ALA A 190 -19.92 0.76 12.63
N ALA A 191 -20.26 1.65 13.56
CA ALA A 191 -21.63 1.86 14.01
C ALA A 191 -22.47 2.66 13.01
N PHE A 192 -21.84 3.57 12.26
CA PHE A 192 -22.49 4.43 11.27
C PHE A 192 -22.42 3.89 9.83
N GLY A 193 -21.83 2.71 9.62
CA GLY A 193 -21.75 2.09 8.29
C GLY A 193 -20.73 2.75 7.36
N VAL A 194 -19.67 3.35 7.91
CA VAL A 194 -18.54 3.89 7.13
C VAL A 194 -17.77 2.73 6.50
N ASP A 195 -17.50 2.84 5.19
CA ASP A 195 -16.82 1.80 4.39
C ASP A 195 -15.32 1.74 4.67
N GLY A 196 -14.70 2.83 5.11
CA GLY A 196 -13.28 2.85 5.41
C GLY A 196 -12.80 4.08 6.16
N VAL A 197 -11.68 3.91 6.85
CA VAL A 197 -10.98 5.01 7.52
C VAL A 197 -9.65 5.27 6.81
N LEU A 198 -9.41 6.52 6.41
CA LEU A 198 -8.18 6.94 5.74
C LEU A 198 -7.30 7.73 6.71
N VAL A 199 -6.05 7.29 6.90
CA VAL A 199 -5.05 8.00 7.72
C VAL A 199 -3.81 8.37 6.90
N PRO A 200 -3.14 9.50 7.16
CA PRO A 200 -1.87 9.81 6.51
C PRO A 200 -0.74 8.94 7.04
N GLU A 201 0.31 8.77 6.26
CA GLU A 201 1.53 8.05 6.65
C GLU A 201 2.33 8.78 7.73
N ARG A 202 2.17 10.11 7.82
CA ARG A 202 2.90 10.97 8.76
C ARG A 202 1.92 11.76 9.61
N ARG A 203 2.32 12.06 10.85
CA ARG A 203 1.53 12.85 11.81
C ARG A 203 0.16 12.22 12.09
N ALA A 204 0.10 10.89 12.12
CA ALA A 204 -1.10 10.13 12.46
C ALA A 204 -0.79 8.99 13.41
N ALA A 205 -1.83 8.56 14.13
CA ALA A 205 -1.82 7.40 14.98
C ALA A 205 -1.65 6.11 14.15
N GLY A 206 -0.85 5.18 14.70
CA GLY A 206 -0.78 3.81 14.20
C GLY A 206 -1.90 2.93 14.77
N MET A 207 -2.23 1.86 14.05
CA MET A 207 -3.11 0.81 14.54
C MET A 207 -2.32 -0.08 15.50
N THR A 208 -2.18 0.40 16.73
CA THR A 208 -1.51 -0.31 17.82
C THR A 208 -2.49 -1.19 18.60
N ALA A 209 -2.00 -1.98 19.56
CA ALA A 209 -2.85 -2.75 20.47
C ALA A 209 -3.85 -1.86 21.22
N SER A 210 -3.48 -0.61 21.52
CA SER A 210 -4.38 0.36 22.14
C SER A 210 -5.51 0.81 21.19
N ALA A 211 -5.19 1.05 19.91
CA ALA A 211 -6.21 1.37 18.90
C ALA A 211 -7.17 0.19 18.68
N TRP A 212 -6.63 -1.02 18.52
CA TRP A 212 -7.41 -2.26 18.41
C TRP A 212 -8.37 -2.43 19.59
N LYS A 213 -7.85 -2.33 20.82
CA LYS A 213 -8.66 -2.42 22.05
C LYS A 213 -9.80 -1.40 22.06
N THR A 214 -9.49 -0.15 21.73
CA THR A 214 -10.46 0.95 21.79
C THR A 214 -11.51 0.84 20.67
N SER A 215 -11.16 0.23 19.54
CA SER A 215 -12.08 -0.07 18.44
C SER A 215 -13.16 -1.11 18.77
N ALA A 216 -12.99 -1.87 19.87
CA ALA A 216 -13.92 -2.95 20.26
C ALA A 216 -14.21 -3.94 19.11
N GLY A 217 -13.16 -4.37 18.40
CA GLY A 217 -13.25 -5.30 17.27
C GLY A 217 -13.73 -4.68 15.95
N ALA A 218 -14.06 -3.39 15.91
CA ALA A 218 -14.45 -2.69 14.69
C ALA A 218 -13.33 -2.67 13.63
N ALA A 219 -12.06 -2.66 14.06
CA ALA A 219 -10.90 -2.68 13.16
C ALA A 219 -10.76 -3.98 12.32
N ALA A 220 -11.52 -5.03 12.63
CA ALA A 220 -11.60 -6.24 11.80
C ALA A 220 -12.64 -6.13 10.67
N ARG A 221 -13.55 -5.14 10.73
CA ARG A 221 -14.68 -4.97 9.80
C ARG A 221 -14.56 -3.72 8.95
N VAL A 222 -14.03 -2.63 9.51
CA VAL A 222 -13.81 -1.38 8.79
C VAL A 222 -12.32 -1.31 8.40
N PRO A 223 -11.99 -1.39 7.09
CA PRO A 223 -10.61 -1.29 6.64
C PRO A 223 -10.02 0.08 6.95
N VAL A 224 -8.77 0.09 7.41
CA VAL A 224 -7.99 1.33 7.58
C VAL A 224 -6.94 1.42 6.48
N ALA A 225 -7.04 2.44 5.65
CA ALA A 225 -6.07 2.70 4.58
C ALA A 225 -5.07 3.77 4.98
N ARG A 226 -3.86 3.68 4.43
CA ARG A 226 -2.77 4.62 4.72
C ARG A 226 -2.36 5.40 3.48
N ALA A 227 -2.59 6.70 3.48
CA ALA A 227 -2.18 7.60 2.39
C ALA A 227 -0.79 8.17 2.61
N THR A 228 0.12 8.02 1.64
CA THR A 228 1.42 8.72 1.64
C THR A 228 1.26 10.24 1.62
N ASN A 229 0.22 10.75 0.95
CA ASN A 229 -0.14 12.16 0.96
C ASN A 229 -1.67 12.29 0.96
N LEU A 230 -2.22 12.73 2.08
CA LEU A 230 -3.66 12.83 2.27
C LEU A 230 -4.30 13.82 1.29
N THR A 231 -3.78 15.04 1.18
CA THR A 231 -4.28 16.08 0.26
C THR A 231 -4.36 15.59 -1.19
N ARG A 232 -3.32 14.90 -1.67
CA ARG A 232 -3.30 14.32 -3.02
C ARG A 232 -4.33 13.21 -3.19
N THR A 233 -4.53 12.41 -2.16
CA THR A 233 -5.53 11.33 -2.15
C THR A 233 -6.94 11.91 -2.20
N LEU A 234 -7.26 12.88 -1.35
CA LEU A 234 -8.53 13.60 -1.35
C LEU A 234 -8.79 14.32 -2.69
N THR A 235 -7.75 14.91 -3.29
CA THR A 235 -7.86 15.50 -4.64
C THR A 235 -8.18 14.45 -5.70
N SER A 236 -7.67 13.22 -5.54
CA SER A 236 -7.99 12.10 -6.44
C SER A 236 -9.44 11.67 -6.26
N TYR A 237 -9.92 11.51 -5.02
CA TYR A 237 -11.30 11.16 -4.73
C TYR A 237 -12.29 12.20 -5.26
N ARG A 238 -11.98 13.50 -5.10
CA ARG A 238 -12.79 14.58 -5.69
C ARG A 238 -12.91 14.45 -7.21
N LYS A 239 -11.83 14.07 -7.90
CA LYS A 239 -11.86 13.83 -9.37
C LYS A 239 -12.67 12.60 -9.77
N GLN A 240 -12.89 11.67 -8.84
CA GLN A 240 -13.69 10.47 -9.01
C GLN A 240 -15.17 10.69 -8.59
N GLY A 241 -15.53 11.92 -8.20
CA GLY A 241 -16.92 12.28 -7.87
C GLY A 241 -17.24 12.30 -6.38
N PHE A 242 -16.28 12.04 -5.49
CA PHE A 242 -16.52 12.13 -4.05
C PHE A 242 -16.71 13.58 -3.61
N ALA A 243 -17.78 13.84 -2.86
CA ALA A 243 -17.92 15.03 -2.04
C ALA A 243 -16.88 14.97 -0.91
N ILE A 244 -16.16 16.07 -0.67
CA ILE A 244 -15.18 16.15 0.42
C ILE A 244 -15.65 17.23 1.38
N ILE A 245 -16.01 16.83 2.60
CA ILE A 245 -16.45 17.73 3.67
C ILE A 245 -15.40 17.74 4.76
N GLY A 246 -14.92 18.92 5.15
CA GLY A 246 -14.05 19.05 6.31
C GLY A 246 -14.83 19.55 7.52
N LEU A 247 -14.58 18.97 8.68
CA LEU A 247 -15.08 19.49 9.95
C LEU A 247 -14.09 20.49 10.54
N ASP A 248 -14.52 21.75 10.62
CA ASP A 248 -13.77 22.84 11.24
C ASP A 248 -14.69 23.63 12.18
N ALA A 249 -14.15 24.08 13.31
CA ALA A 249 -14.87 24.93 14.26
C ALA A 249 -15.14 26.33 13.67
N ASP A 250 -14.25 26.79 12.79
CA ASP A 250 -14.37 28.08 12.11
C ASP A 250 -15.10 27.97 10.75
N GLY A 251 -15.85 26.89 10.53
CA GLY A 251 -16.58 26.65 9.29
C GLY A 251 -17.74 27.62 9.06
N ASP A 252 -17.90 28.07 7.82
CA ASP A 252 -18.98 29.01 7.43
C ASP A 252 -20.38 28.36 7.39
N THR A 253 -20.46 27.03 7.47
CA THR A 253 -21.71 26.26 7.34
C THR A 253 -21.92 25.36 8.56
N ASP A 254 -23.05 25.54 9.24
CA ASP A 254 -23.50 24.64 10.31
C ASP A 254 -23.95 23.29 9.70
N LEU A 255 -23.57 22.19 10.33
CA LEU A 255 -23.99 20.84 9.97
C LEU A 255 -25.52 20.70 9.84
N ASN A 256 -26.29 21.41 10.66
CA ASN A 256 -27.75 21.37 10.62
C ASN A 256 -28.34 22.06 9.37
N ASN A 257 -27.57 22.94 8.74
CA ASN A 257 -27.96 23.68 7.55
C ASN A 257 -27.29 23.10 6.28
N LEU A 258 -26.62 21.96 6.40
CA LEU A 258 -25.96 21.31 5.28
C LEU A 258 -27.03 20.78 4.31
N ASP A 259 -26.96 21.24 3.07
CA ASP A 259 -27.86 20.78 2.03
C ASP A 259 -27.53 19.34 1.65
N VAL A 260 -28.41 18.41 2.03
CA VAL A 260 -28.22 16.97 1.85
C VAL A 260 -28.12 16.60 0.36
N GLU A 261 -28.71 17.40 -0.53
CA GLU A 261 -28.61 17.19 -1.99
C GLU A 261 -27.21 17.52 -2.52
N GLN A 262 -26.47 18.43 -1.87
CA GLN A 262 -25.09 18.77 -2.24
C GLN A 262 -24.07 17.71 -1.80
N VAL A 263 -24.48 16.81 -0.92
CA VAL A 263 -23.66 15.72 -0.38
C VAL A 263 -24.27 14.35 -0.68
N ALA A 264 -25.31 14.32 -1.54
CA ALA A 264 -25.87 13.09 -2.08
C ALA A 264 -24.82 12.45 -3.00
N GLY A 265 -24.43 11.22 -2.70
CA GLY A 265 -23.37 10.53 -3.42
C GLY A 265 -22.23 10.07 -2.52
N PRO A 266 -21.11 9.63 -3.12
CA PRO A 266 -19.95 9.19 -2.38
C PRO A 266 -19.34 10.35 -1.59
N LEU A 267 -19.07 10.12 -0.31
CA LEU A 267 -18.67 11.14 0.64
C LEU A 267 -17.35 10.79 1.33
N VAL A 268 -16.51 11.81 1.51
CA VAL A 268 -15.36 11.75 2.41
C VAL A 268 -15.50 12.84 3.47
N LEU A 269 -15.64 12.42 4.72
CA LEU A 269 -15.63 13.32 5.87
C LEU A 269 -14.21 13.42 6.42
N VAL A 270 -13.63 14.61 6.39
CA VAL A 270 -12.31 14.91 6.93
C VAL A 270 -12.46 15.43 8.35
N VAL A 271 -11.80 14.78 9.30
CA VAL A 271 -11.78 15.16 10.72
C VAL A 271 -10.36 15.53 11.10
N GLY A 272 -10.19 16.75 11.61
CA GLY A 272 -8.91 17.28 12.08
C GLY A 272 -8.48 16.75 13.45
N GLY A 273 -7.23 17.00 13.80
CA GLY A 273 -6.68 16.72 15.12
C GLY A 273 -7.08 17.79 16.14
N GLU A 274 -7.24 17.41 17.40
CA GLU A 274 -7.69 18.31 18.48
C GLU A 274 -6.83 19.58 18.63
N ALA A 275 -5.53 19.51 18.35
CA ALA A 275 -4.60 20.61 18.62
C ALA A 275 -4.44 21.61 17.46
N THR A 276 -4.64 21.17 16.21
CA THR A 276 -4.34 21.98 15.02
C THR A 276 -5.51 22.10 14.05
N GLY A 277 -6.61 21.38 14.28
CA GLY A 277 -7.66 21.25 13.29
C GLY A 277 -7.18 20.48 12.06
N MET A 278 -7.78 20.79 10.90
CA MET A 278 -7.38 20.26 9.59
C MET A 278 -6.31 21.17 8.95
N SER A 279 -5.43 20.58 8.12
CA SER A 279 -4.31 21.28 7.47
C SER A 279 -4.37 21.32 5.94
#